data_AF-A0A7C4CSI2-F1
#
_entry.id   AF-A0A7C4CSI2-F1
#
_cell.length_a   1.000
_cell.length_b   1.000
_cell.length_c   1.000
_cell.angle_alpha   90.00
_cell.angle_beta   90.00
_cell.angle_gamma   90.00
#
_symmetry.space_group_name_H-M   'P 1'
#
loop_
_entity.id
_entity.type
_entity.pdbx_description
1 polymer ?
#
loop_
_entity_poly.entity_id
_entity_poly.type
_entity_poly.pdbx_seq_one_letter_code
_entity_poly.pdbx_strand_id
1 'polypeptide(L)'
;MERSQDWMDQAEGDLIHAQSDAEHGFYDWSCFSAQQAAEKAVKAVFQRLGGEAWGHSVADLLRELARYYLVPEELMQAALE
;
A
#
# COMPACT_ATOMS: atom_id res chain seq x y z
N MET A 1 15.17 -13.15 -6.61
CA MET A 1 15.63 -12.59 -5.32
C MET A 1 14.41 -11.93 -4.69
N GLU A 2 14.14 -12.24 -3.43
CA GLU A 2 13.05 -11.66 -2.64
C GLU A 2 13.45 -10.22 -2.25
N ARG A 3 12.58 -9.23 -2.46
CA ARG A 3 12.81 -7.77 -2.34
C ARG A 3 11.69 -7.10 -1.52
N SER A 4 11.00 -7.81 -0.64
CA SER A 4 9.80 -7.30 0.04
C SER A 4 10.19 -6.14 0.93
N GLN A 5 11.40 -6.20 1.50
CA GLN A 5 11.97 -5.11 2.27
C GLN A 5 12.12 -3.85 1.40
N ASP A 6 12.71 -3.94 0.22
CA ASP A 6 12.83 -2.78 -0.69
C ASP A 6 11.48 -2.17 -1.08
N TRP A 7 10.43 -3.00 -1.17
CA TRP A 7 9.07 -2.53 -1.42
C TRP A 7 8.45 -1.85 -0.20
N MET A 8 8.70 -2.40 1.01
CA MET A 8 8.25 -1.81 2.26
C MET A 8 8.96 -0.48 2.53
N ASP A 9 10.26 -0.40 2.28
CA ASP A 9 11.05 0.84 2.42
C ASP A 9 10.50 1.94 1.49
N GLN A 10 10.09 1.59 0.27
CA GLN A 10 9.44 2.54 -0.63
C GLN A 10 8.04 2.94 -0.16
N ALA A 11 7.28 2.03 0.44
CA ALA A 11 5.98 2.34 1.02
C ALA A 11 6.09 3.33 2.19
N GLU A 12 7.09 3.13 3.05
CA GLU A 12 7.41 4.05 4.15
C GLU A 12 7.84 5.42 3.62
N GLY A 13 8.66 5.45 2.57
CA GLY A 13 9.05 6.70 1.89
C GLY A 13 7.86 7.45 1.30
N ASP A 14 6.95 6.75 0.63
CA ASP A 14 5.72 7.36 0.09
C ASP A 14 4.82 7.91 1.22
N LEU A 15 4.75 7.23 2.37
CA LEU A 15 3.99 7.71 3.53
C LEU A 15 4.59 9.00 4.11
N ILE A 16 5.93 9.05 4.24
CA ILE A 16 6.64 10.26 4.67
C ILE A 16 6.36 11.41 3.68
N HIS A 17 6.37 11.12 2.38
CA HIS A 17 6.06 12.11 1.35
C HIS A 17 4.61 12.60 1.47
N ALA A 18 3.65 11.70 1.67
CA ALA A 18 2.24 12.05 1.86
C ALA A 18 2.03 12.97 3.08
N GLN A 19 2.73 12.70 4.18
CA GLN A 19 2.70 13.54 5.38
C GLN A 19 3.29 14.93 5.09
N SER A 20 4.45 14.99 4.44
CA SER A 20 5.06 16.25 4.02
C SER A 20 4.13 17.06 3.11
N ASP A 21 3.51 16.44 2.12
CA ASP A 21 2.61 17.11 1.19
C ASP A 21 1.38 17.69 1.91
N ALA A 22 0.82 16.95 2.88
CA ALA A 22 -0.27 17.45 3.70
C ALA A 22 0.14 18.67 4.54
N GLU A 23 1.32 18.63 5.16
CA GLU A 23 1.86 19.74 5.96
C GLU A 23 2.09 21.02 5.12
N HIS A 24 2.46 20.87 3.86
CA HIS A 24 2.72 21.98 2.94
C HIS A 24 1.49 22.40 2.11
N GLY A 25 0.33 21.79 2.32
CA GLY A 25 -0.93 22.13 1.67
C GLY A 25 -1.12 21.55 0.26
N PHE A 26 -0.29 20.59 -0.15
CA PHE A 26 -0.41 19.85 -1.40
C PHE A 26 -1.30 18.61 -1.22
N TYR A 27 -2.57 18.82 -0.85
CA TYR A 27 -3.46 17.73 -0.43
C TYR A 27 -3.73 16.68 -1.50
N ASP A 28 -3.77 17.07 -2.78
CA ASP A 28 -3.91 16.16 -3.92
C ASP A 28 -2.71 15.21 -4.04
N TRP A 29 -1.50 15.75 -3.91
CA TRP A 29 -0.27 14.96 -3.88
C TRP A 29 -0.16 14.09 -2.63
N SER A 30 -0.62 14.60 -1.48
CA SER A 30 -0.70 13.81 -0.25
C SER A 30 -1.56 12.56 -0.44
N CYS A 31 -2.78 12.71 -1.00
CA CYS A 31 -3.65 11.58 -1.31
C CYS A 31 -3.00 10.59 -2.30
N PHE A 32 -2.36 11.09 -3.35
CA PHE A 32 -1.67 10.25 -4.32
C PHE A 32 -0.54 9.43 -3.66
N SER A 33 0.32 10.07 -2.87
CA SER A 33 1.40 9.38 -2.17
C SER A 33 0.90 8.41 -1.10
N ALA A 34 -0.21 8.72 -0.41
CA ALA A 34 -0.82 7.80 0.53
C ALA A 34 -1.34 6.52 -0.15
N GLN A 35 -1.98 6.64 -1.32
CA GLN A 35 -2.42 5.48 -2.10
C GLN A 35 -1.22 4.63 -2.56
N GLN A 36 -0.14 5.27 -3.03
CA GLN A 36 1.07 4.59 -3.47
C GLN A 36 1.77 3.85 -2.31
N ALA A 37 1.80 4.45 -1.12
CA ALA A 37 2.30 3.83 0.10
C ALA A 37 1.52 2.54 0.41
N ALA A 38 0.19 2.61 0.41
CA ALA A 38 -0.67 1.45 0.66
C ALA A 38 -0.49 0.36 -0.41
N GLU A 39 -0.42 0.72 -1.70
CA GLU A 39 -0.21 -0.22 -2.79
C GLU A 39 1.12 -0.98 -2.62
N LYS A 40 2.21 -0.26 -2.38
CA LYS A 40 3.54 -0.86 -2.25
C LYS A 40 3.66 -1.74 -1.01
N ALA A 41 3.05 -1.32 0.11
CA ALA A 41 3.04 -2.12 1.34
C ALA A 41 2.34 -3.47 1.13
N VAL A 42 1.16 -3.48 0.49
CA VAL A 42 0.45 -4.74 0.23
C VAL A 42 1.23 -5.62 -0.76
N LYS A 43 1.85 -5.03 -1.81
CA LYS A 43 2.71 -5.76 -2.75
C LYS A 43 3.95 -6.36 -2.08
N ALA A 44 4.54 -5.70 -1.09
CA ALA A 44 5.63 -6.26 -0.28
C ALA A 44 5.20 -7.55 0.40
N VAL A 45 3.98 -7.61 0.96
CA VAL A 45 3.45 -8.83 1.60
C VAL A 45 3.32 -9.96 0.58
N PHE A 46 2.76 -9.71 -0.61
CA PHE A 46 2.69 -10.74 -1.66
C PHE A 46 4.06 -11.27 -2.06
N GLN A 47 5.04 -10.37 -2.20
CA GLN A 47 6.39 -10.78 -2.56
C GLN A 47 7.06 -11.61 -1.48
N ARG A 48 6.80 -11.28 -0.20
CA ARG A 48 7.25 -12.07 0.95
C ARG A 48 6.65 -13.48 0.97
N LEU A 49 5.44 -13.65 0.44
CA LEU A 49 4.80 -14.96 0.25
C LEU A 49 5.31 -15.73 -0.99
N GLY A 50 6.25 -15.16 -1.74
CA GLY A 50 6.74 -15.73 -2.99
C GLY A 50 5.78 -15.55 -4.17
N GLY A 51 4.78 -14.67 -4.03
CA GLY A 51 3.84 -14.29 -5.07
C GLY A 51 4.21 -12.97 -5.75
N GLU A 52 3.49 -12.64 -6.82
CA GLU A 52 3.56 -11.34 -7.48
C GLU A 52 2.15 -10.78 -7.60
N ALA A 53 1.96 -9.56 -7.12
CA ALA A 53 0.68 -8.87 -7.15
C ALA A 53 0.65 -7.85 -8.30
N TRP A 54 -0.42 -7.89 -9.08
CA TRP A 54 -0.61 -7.05 -10.27
C TRP A 54 -1.77 -6.07 -10.06
N GLY A 55 -1.69 -4.90 -10.70
CA GLY A 55 -2.68 -3.83 -10.58
C GLY A 55 -2.33 -2.76 -9.52
N HIS A 56 -3.21 -1.76 -9.40
CA HIS A 56 -3.04 -0.57 -8.55
C HIS A 56 -4.16 -0.38 -7.52
N SER A 57 -5.22 -1.20 -7.60
CA SER A 57 -6.34 -1.14 -6.67
C SER A 57 -5.94 -1.78 -5.34
N VAL A 58 -5.77 -0.96 -4.30
CA VAL A 58 -5.44 -1.44 -2.95
C VAL A 58 -6.53 -2.38 -2.44
N ALA A 59 -7.81 -2.08 -2.70
CA ALA A 59 -8.93 -2.94 -2.32
C ALA A 59 -8.85 -4.33 -2.99
N ASP A 60 -8.50 -4.40 -4.28
CA ASP A 60 -8.36 -5.69 -4.97
C ASP A 60 -7.15 -6.46 -4.46
N LEU A 61 -6.03 -5.77 -4.18
CA LEU A 61 -4.84 -6.37 -3.57
C LEU A 61 -5.15 -6.94 -2.18
N LEU A 62 -5.85 -6.19 -1.33
CA LEU A 62 -6.28 -6.65 -0.02
C LEU A 62 -7.29 -7.81 -0.12
N ARG A 63 -8.18 -7.79 -1.10
CA ARG A 63 -9.14 -8.89 -1.31
C ARG A 63 -8.43 -10.18 -1.71
N GLU A 64 -7.41 -10.10 -2.54
CA GLU A 64 -6.56 -11.25 -2.84
C GLU A 64 -5.74 -11.68 -1.63
N LEU A 65 -5.22 -10.73 -0.83
CA LEU A 65 -4.47 -11.05 0.38
C LEU A 65 -5.34 -11.74 1.45
N ALA A 66 -6.63 -11.40 1.49
CA ALA A 66 -7.62 -11.99 2.40
C ALA A 66 -7.81 -13.51 2.20
N ARG A 67 -7.33 -14.07 1.08
CA ARG A 67 -7.29 -15.51 0.82
C ARG A 67 -6.20 -16.24 1.62
N TYR A 68 -5.20 -15.51 2.10
CA TYR A 68 -4.03 -16.04 2.82
C TYR A 68 -3.99 -15.59 4.29
N TYR A 69 -4.45 -14.37 4.58
CA TYR A 69 -4.45 -13.78 5.91
C TYR A 69 -5.78 -13.14 6.26
N LEU A 70 -6.05 -12.97 7.55
CA LEU A 70 -7.17 -12.13 7.99
C LEU A 70 -6.85 -10.67 7.68
N VAL A 71 -7.66 -10.05 6.84
CA VAL A 71 -7.63 -8.60 6.59
C VAL A 71 -8.77 -7.96 7.38
N PRO A 72 -8.49 -7.04 8.32
CA PRO A 72 -9.53 -6.34 9.06
C PRO A 72 -10.51 -5.61 8.13
N GLU A 73 -11.80 -5.65 8.46
CA GLU A 73 -12.82 -5.00 7.64
C GLU A 73 -12.60 -3.50 7.52
N GLU A 74 -12.11 -2.85 8.58
CA GLU A 74 -11.76 -1.42 8.58
C GLU A 74 -10.70 -1.09 7.52
N LEU A 75 -9.71 -1.99 7.35
CA LEU A 75 -8.66 -1.80 6.35
C LEU A 75 -9.20 -1.98 4.92
N MET A 76 -10.15 -2.90 4.73
CA MET A 76 -10.83 -3.08 3.46
C MET A 76 -11.70 -1.89 3.10
N GLN A 77 -12.43 -1.33 4.07
CA GLN A 77 -13.28 -0.15 3.87
C GLN A 77 -12.43 1.08 3.53
N ALA A 78 -11.33 1.31 4.26
CA ALA A 78 -10.40 2.41 3.98
C ALA A 78 -9.77 2.34 2.58
N ALA A 79 -9.64 1.15 1.99
CA ALA A 79 -9.09 0.98 0.65
C ALA A 79 -10.08 1.27 -0.49
N LEU A 80 -11.37 1.50 -0.17
CA LEU A 80 -12.43 1.83 -1.12
C LEU A 80 -12.74 3.34 -1.19
N GLU A 81 -12.26 4.11 -0.22
CA GLU A 81 -12.38 5.59 -0.16
C GLU A 81 -11.36 6.27 -1.07
#